data_AF-A0A139LMQ3-F1
#
_entry.id   AF-A0A139LMQ3-F1
#
_cell.length_a   1.000
_cell.length_b   1.000
_cell.length_c   1.000
_cell.angle_alpha   90.00
_cell.angle_beta   90.00
_cell.angle_gamma   90.00
#
_symmetry.space_group_name_H-M   'P 1'
#
loop_
_entity.id
_entity.type
_entity.pdbx_description
1 polymer ?
#
loop_
_entity_poly.entity_id
_entity_poly.type
_entity_poly.pdbx_seq_one_letter_code
_entity_poly.pdbx_strand_id
1 'polypeptide(L)'
;MKSSIKKMSALLTMMAIAILTFTFTACNDDEENTNIEVTYTYGFSEMSASHPDFLEEMSKIEKGFQSALGITGKPFTKKGTIEECDKQVYEACQKAFDSLKGEAWQGDYTFQVTNVGTGKVVCTATFCADNENFI
;
A
#
# COMPACT_ATOMS: atom_id res chain seq x y z
N MET A 1 1.28 -19.74 59.22
CA MET A 1 2.02 -20.92 58.71
C MET A 1 2.94 -20.47 57.59
N LYS A 2 4.16 -21.02 57.58
CA LYS A 2 5.33 -20.65 56.77
C LYS A 2 5.09 -20.78 55.25
N SER A 3 5.75 -19.86 54.54
CA SER A 3 6.07 -19.85 53.11
C SER A 3 6.51 -21.20 52.55
N SER A 4 6.11 -21.50 51.30
CA SER A 4 6.88 -22.33 50.39
C SER A 4 6.58 -21.95 48.94
N ILE A 5 7.38 -21.01 48.45
CA ILE A 5 7.61 -20.73 47.04
C ILE A 5 8.19 -22.00 46.40
N LYS A 6 7.51 -22.58 45.41
CA LYS A 6 8.11 -23.53 44.46
C LYS A 6 8.28 -22.84 43.12
N LYS A 7 9.55 -22.60 42.78
CA LYS A 7 10.02 -22.14 41.49
C LYS A 7 9.89 -23.28 40.47
N MET A 8 9.23 -23.04 39.35
CA MET A 8 9.44 -23.73 38.07
C MET A 8 9.84 -22.60 37.10
N SER A 9 11.13 -22.43 36.83
CA SER A 9 11.86 -23.08 35.73
C SER A 9 11.16 -22.77 34.40
N ALA A 10 11.42 -21.59 33.85
CA ALA A 10 12.43 -21.39 32.82
C ALA A 10 12.02 -22.03 31.49
N LEU A 11 11.52 -21.20 30.58
CA LEU A 11 11.84 -21.19 29.16
C LEU A 11 11.36 -19.85 28.59
N LEU A 12 12.21 -18.85 28.76
CA LEU A 12 12.14 -17.58 28.03
C LEU A 12 12.44 -17.87 26.56
N THR A 13 11.41 -17.95 25.72
CA THR A 13 11.58 -17.81 24.27
C THR A 13 11.86 -16.33 23.99
N MET A 14 13.15 -15.98 23.98
CA MET A 14 13.62 -14.72 23.38
C MET A 14 13.29 -14.77 21.89
N MET A 15 12.20 -14.14 21.49
CA MET A 15 11.95 -13.85 20.09
C MET A 15 12.92 -12.72 19.71
N ALA A 16 14.03 -13.09 19.08
CA ALA A 16 14.94 -12.14 18.47
C ALA A 16 14.17 -11.45 17.33
N ILE A 17 13.57 -10.32 17.62
CA ILE A 17 13.14 -9.37 16.60
C ILE A 17 14.43 -8.84 16.01
N ALA A 18 14.80 -9.36 14.83
CA ALA A 18 15.80 -8.73 14.01
C ALA A 18 15.28 -7.33 13.66
N ILE A 19 15.67 -6.35 14.47
CA ILE A 19 15.54 -4.94 14.12
C ILE A 19 16.44 -4.80 12.90
N LEU A 20 15.83 -4.79 11.71
CA LEU A 20 16.44 -4.28 10.50
C LEU A 20 16.90 -2.87 10.84
N THR A 21 18.19 -2.73 11.11
CA THR A 21 18.84 -1.45 11.33
C THR A 21 18.75 -0.70 10.01
N PHE A 22 17.72 0.13 9.87
CA PHE A 22 17.74 1.24 8.92
C PHE A 22 18.93 2.09 9.31
N THR A 23 20.01 1.96 8.54
CA THR A 23 21.12 2.90 8.59
C THR A 23 20.59 4.21 8.00
N PHE A 24 20.19 5.13 8.87
CA PHE A 24 20.08 6.53 8.49
C PHE A 24 21.50 7.00 8.19
N THR A 25 21.91 6.88 6.92
CA THR A 25 23.11 7.55 6.43
C THR A 25 22.91 9.05 6.58
N ALA A 26 23.88 9.65 7.24
CA ALA A 26 23.94 11.05 7.61
C ALA A 26 23.81 11.99 6.41
N CYS A 27 23.28 13.19 6.68
CA CYS A 27 23.31 14.36 5.81
C CYS A 27 24.64 14.48 5.08
N ASN A 28 24.56 14.57 3.75
CA ASN A 28 25.53 15.33 2.98
C ASN A 28 24.73 16.29 2.08
N ASP A 29 24.91 17.57 2.33
CA ASP A 29 24.38 18.68 1.53
C ASP A 29 24.85 18.57 0.08
N ASP A 30 23.98 18.97 -0.85
CA ASP A 30 24.28 19.31 -2.25
C ASP A 30 24.64 18.20 -3.25
N GLU A 31 23.99 17.04 -3.17
CA GLU A 31 23.68 16.29 -4.41
C GLU A 31 22.15 16.23 -4.57
N GLU A 32 21.65 16.73 -5.70
CA GLU A 32 20.26 16.55 -6.12
C GLU A 32 19.88 15.08 -5.89
N ASN A 33 19.08 14.85 -4.85
CA ASN A 33 18.91 13.54 -4.25
C ASN A 33 17.98 12.67 -5.11
N THR A 34 18.50 12.24 -6.26
CA THR A 34 17.85 11.41 -7.27
C THR A 34 17.84 9.92 -6.88
N ASN A 35 18.40 9.57 -5.72
CA ASN A 35 18.53 8.20 -5.21
C ASN A 35 17.68 7.91 -3.96
N ILE A 36 16.69 8.75 -3.64
CA ILE A 36 15.76 8.46 -2.54
C ILE A 36 14.88 7.26 -2.91
N GLU A 37 14.68 6.36 -1.95
CA GLU A 37 13.64 5.34 -2.03
C GLU A 37 12.33 5.89 -1.46
N VAL A 38 11.37 6.20 -2.34
CA VAL A 38 10.05 6.69 -1.96
C VAL A 38 9.13 5.48 -1.78
N THR A 39 8.54 5.34 -0.60
CA THR A 39 7.69 4.19 -0.23
C THR A 39 6.21 4.52 -0.40
N TYR A 40 5.46 3.59 -0.97
CA TYR A 40 4.03 3.69 -1.21
C TYR A 40 3.29 2.49 -0.61
N THR A 41 2.02 2.72 -0.30
CA THR A 41 1.07 1.68 0.07
C THR A 41 -0.23 1.89 -0.69
N TYR A 42 -1.09 0.89 -0.74
CA TYR A 42 -2.38 0.98 -1.39
C TYR A 42 -3.45 0.16 -0.65
N GLY A 43 -4.71 0.50 -0.89
CA GLY A 43 -5.85 -0.26 -0.38
C GLY A 43 -7.18 0.42 -0.63
N PHE A 44 -8.24 -0.27 -0.22
CA PHE A 44 -9.60 0.26 -0.26
C PHE A 44 -9.82 1.20 0.92
N SER A 45 -10.19 2.45 0.64
CA SER A 45 -10.57 3.44 1.66
C SER A 45 -12.06 3.37 1.99
N GLU A 46 -12.90 3.04 1.00
CA GLU A 46 -14.34 2.86 1.14
C GLU A 46 -14.81 1.69 0.28
N MET A 47 -15.79 0.94 0.80
CA MET A 47 -16.39 -0.21 0.10
C MET A 47 -17.85 -0.34 0.49
N SER A 48 -18.70 -0.51 -0.51
CA SER A 48 -20.12 -0.84 -0.34
C SER A 48 -20.49 -1.92 -1.35
N ALA A 49 -20.63 -3.17 -0.88
CA ALA A 49 -21.01 -4.29 -1.72
C ALA A 49 -21.95 -5.21 -0.94
N SER A 50 -23.03 -5.65 -1.59
CA SER A 50 -24.03 -6.55 -0.99
C SER A 50 -24.15 -7.91 -1.70
N HIS A 51 -23.28 -8.16 -2.69
CA HIS A 51 -23.26 -9.40 -3.47
C HIS A 51 -22.16 -10.35 -2.96
N PRO A 52 -22.31 -11.68 -3.11
CA PRO A 52 -21.37 -12.66 -2.57
C PRO A 52 -19.98 -12.60 -3.21
N ASP A 53 -19.88 -12.07 -4.44
CA ASP A 53 -18.66 -12.08 -5.25
C ASP A 53 -17.79 -10.82 -5.05
N PHE A 54 -18.07 -10.00 -4.03
CA PHE A 54 -17.36 -8.72 -3.79
C PHE A 54 -15.84 -8.89 -3.65
N LEU A 55 -15.37 -10.04 -3.15
CA LEU A 55 -13.94 -10.35 -3.04
C LEU A 55 -13.27 -10.51 -4.40
N GLU A 56 -14.00 -10.98 -5.42
CA GLU A 56 -13.49 -11.12 -6.78
C GLU A 56 -13.31 -9.75 -7.44
N GLU A 57 -14.28 -8.84 -7.27
CA GLU A 57 -14.18 -7.45 -7.75
C GLU A 57 -13.03 -6.70 -7.07
N MET A 58 -12.90 -6.83 -5.74
CA MET A 58 -11.76 -6.29 -5.00
C MET A 58 -10.43 -6.87 -5.51
N SER A 59 -10.36 -8.19 -5.73
CA SER A 59 -9.15 -8.83 -6.26
C SER A 59 -8.82 -8.34 -7.66
N LYS A 60 -9.83 -8.11 -8.51
CA LYS A 60 -9.67 -7.59 -9.86
C LYS A 60 -9.11 -6.17 -9.85
N ILE A 61 -9.66 -5.29 -9.02
CA ILE A 61 -9.15 -3.92 -8.84
C ILE A 61 -7.71 -3.97 -8.35
N GLU A 62 -7.43 -4.67 -7.25
CA GLU A 62 -6.08 -4.75 -6.69
C GLU A 62 -5.05 -5.26 -7.71
N LYS A 63 -5.38 -6.34 -8.45
CA LYS A 63 -4.51 -6.89 -9.48
C LYS A 63 -4.29 -5.92 -10.65
N GLY A 64 -5.31 -5.18 -11.06
CA GLY A 64 -5.19 -4.16 -12.12
C GLY A 64 -4.18 -3.07 -11.73
N PHE A 65 -4.28 -2.56 -10.50
CA PHE A 65 -3.32 -1.58 -9.98
C PHE A 65 -1.92 -2.18 -9.80
N GLN A 66 -1.80 -3.38 -9.23
CA GLN A 66 -0.52 -4.09 -9.11
C GLN A 66 0.17 -4.25 -10.47
N SER A 67 -0.58 -4.66 -11.49
CA SER A 67 -0.07 -4.86 -12.85
C SER A 67 0.42 -3.55 -13.47
N ALA A 68 -0.36 -2.46 -13.38
CA ALA A 68 0.02 -1.17 -13.94
C ALA A 68 1.22 -0.53 -13.21
N LEU A 69 1.33 -0.75 -11.89
CA LEU A 69 2.44 -0.29 -11.06
C LEU A 69 3.70 -1.16 -11.20
N GLY A 70 3.59 -2.37 -11.76
CA GLY A 70 4.70 -3.33 -11.87
C GLY A 70 5.12 -3.92 -10.53
N ILE A 71 4.15 -4.16 -9.63
CA ILE A 71 4.38 -4.64 -8.26
C ILE A 71 3.59 -5.93 -7.99
N THR A 72 3.99 -6.68 -6.96
CA THR A 72 3.32 -7.92 -6.54
C THR A 72 2.70 -7.85 -5.15
N GLY A 73 2.84 -6.71 -4.47
CA GLY A 73 2.34 -6.52 -3.11
C GLY A 73 2.62 -5.12 -2.58
N LYS A 74 2.35 -4.95 -1.28
CA LYS A 74 2.53 -3.72 -0.53
C LYS A 74 3.32 -3.93 0.77
N PRO A 75 4.04 -2.92 1.28
CA PRO A 75 4.35 -1.67 0.59
C PRO A 75 5.30 -1.89 -0.61
N PHE A 76 5.43 -0.89 -1.48
CA PHE A 76 6.37 -0.92 -2.61
C PHE A 76 7.20 0.37 -2.67
N THR A 77 8.35 0.32 -3.33
CA THR A 77 9.27 1.47 -3.42
C THR A 77 9.53 1.89 -4.86
N LYS A 78 9.81 3.18 -5.06
CA LYS A 78 10.36 3.74 -6.30
C LYS A 78 11.60 4.54 -5.99
N LYS A 79 12.54 4.57 -6.94
CA LYS A 79 13.77 5.36 -6.86
C LYS A 79 13.60 6.63 -7.67
N GLY A 80 13.99 7.76 -7.10
CA GLY A 80 13.93 9.08 -7.73
C GLY A 80 13.55 10.16 -6.73
N THR A 81 13.28 11.36 -7.25
CA THR A 81 12.69 12.41 -6.43
C THR A 81 11.24 12.06 -6.07
N ILE A 82 10.71 12.66 -5.00
CA ILE A 82 9.30 12.47 -4.60
C ILE A 82 8.35 12.86 -5.74
N GLU A 83 8.64 13.97 -6.41
CA GLU A 83 7.79 14.53 -7.48
C GLU A 83 7.74 13.61 -8.70
N GLU A 84 8.88 13.09 -9.14
CA GLU A 84 8.95 12.14 -10.26
C GLU A 84 8.27 10.81 -9.89
N CYS A 85 8.50 10.31 -8.67
CA CYS A 85 7.90 9.06 -8.23
C CYS A 85 6.37 9.19 -8.10
N ASP A 86 5.88 10.28 -7.50
CA ASP A 86 4.45 10.57 -7.38
C ASP A 86 3.80 10.65 -8.78
N LYS A 87 4.46 11.34 -9.74
CA LYS A 87 3.98 11.43 -11.12
C LYS A 87 3.90 10.06 -11.78
N GLN A 88 4.94 9.22 -11.66
CA GLN A 88 4.93 7.87 -12.22
C GLN A 88 3.85 6.98 -11.61
N VAL A 89 3.63 7.09 -10.28
CA VAL A 89 2.58 6.34 -9.59
C VAL A 89 1.21 6.79 -10.09
N TYR A 90 0.97 8.10 -10.20
CA TYR A 90 -0.28 8.63 -10.73
C TYR A 90 -0.56 8.16 -12.16
N GLU A 91 0.44 8.24 -13.06
CA GLU A 91 0.30 7.76 -14.45
C GLU A 91 0.01 6.25 -14.52
N ALA A 92 0.59 5.45 -13.63
CA ALA A 92 0.27 4.04 -13.51
C ALA A 92 -1.15 3.80 -12.97
N CYS A 93 -1.61 4.58 -11.98
CA CYS A 93 -2.98 4.53 -11.51
C CYS A 93 -3.97 4.87 -12.63
N GLN A 94 -3.68 5.89 -13.44
CA GLN A 94 -4.52 6.27 -14.58
C GLN A 94 -4.65 5.11 -15.58
N LYS A 95 -3.55 4.44 -15.91
CA LYS A 95 -3.56 3.24 -16.77
C LYS A 95 -4.38 2.10 -16.17
N ALA A 96 -4.25 1.84 -14.87
CA ALA A 96 -5.05 0.84 -14.18
C ALA A 96 -6.54 1.19 -14.27
N PHE A 97 -6.92 2.41 -13.90
CA PHE A 97 -8.28 2.90 -14.00
C PHE A 97 -8.84 2.80 -15.41
N ASP A 98 -8.10 3.25 -16.43
CA ASP A 98 -8.54 3.19 -17.82
C ASP A 98 -8.80 1.77 -18.33
N SER A 99 -8.07 0.78 -17.79
CA SER A 99 -8.29 -0.64 -18.10
C SER A 99 -9.47 -1.27 -17.37
N LEU A 100 -9.89 -0.67 -16.25
CA LEU A 100 -10.93 -1.19 -15.36
C LEU A 100 -12.27 -0.43 -15.51
N LYS A 101 -12.27 0.81 -15.99
CA LYS A 101 -13.46 1.68 -16.02
C LYS A 101 -14.61 1.20 -16.91
N GLY A 102 -14.35 0.26 -17.83
CA GLY A 102 -15.36 -0.34 -18.71
C GLY A 102 -16.00 -1.61 -18.15
N GLU A 103 -15.56 -2.06 -16.97
CA GLU A 103 -16.11 -3.22 -16.28
C GLU A 103 -17.43 -2.86 -15.60
N ALA A 104 -18.35 -3.82 -15.56
CA ALA A 104 -19.61 -3.68 -14.82
C ALA A 104 -19.39 -4.12 -13.37
N TRP A 105 -19.42 -3.16 -12.45
CA TRP A 105 -19.25 -3.38 -11.02
C TRP A 105 -20.59 -3.64 -10.34
N GLN A 106 -20.61 -4.44 -9.28
CA GLN A 106 -21.81 -4.69 -8.48
C GLN A 106 -21.75 -4.05 -7.09
N GLY A 107 -20.60 -3.48 -6.73
CA GLY A 107 -20.41 -2.64 -5.56
C GLY A 107 -19.73 -1.32 -5.90
N ASP A 108 -19.64 -0.48 -4.87
CA ASP A 108 -18.89 0.77 -4.90
C ASP A 108 -17.56 0.57 -4.17
N TYR A 109 -16.46 0.93 -4.83
CA TYR A 109 -15.10 0.72 -4.35
C TYR A 109 -14.28 1.98 -4.54
N THR A 110 -13.74 2.51 -3.45
CA THR A 110 -12.75 3.59 -3.49
C THR A 110 -11.38 3.02 -3.14
N PHE A 111 -10.46 3.06 -4.09
CA PHE A 111 -9.11 2.54 -3.97
C PHE A 111 -8.08 3.68 -3.98
N GLN A 112 -7.13 3.67 -3.06
CA GLN A 112 -6.14 4.72 -2.92
C GLN A 112 -4.72 4.17 -2.98
N VAL A 113 -3.81 4.96 -3.56
CA VAL A 113 -2.36 4.78 -3.45
C VAL A 113 -1.78 5.98 -2.71
N THR A 114 -1.06 5.71 -1.62
CA THR A 114 -0.57 6.74 -0.69
C THR A 114 0.94 6.67 -0.59
N ASN A 115 1.59 7.84 -0.72
CA ASN A 115 3.00 8.01 -0.39
C ASN A 115 3.17 7.99 1.12
N VAL A 116 3.88 6.99 1.64
CA VAL A 116 4.05 6.76 3.09
C VAL A 116 4.93 7.84 3.72
N GLY A 117 5.92 8.36 2.99
CA GLY A 117 6.85 9.36 3.50
C GLY A 117 6.21 10.73 3.68
N THR A 118 5.31 11.12 2.77
CA THR A 118 4.63 12.43 2.79
C THR A 118 3.21 12.38 3.36
N GLY A 119 2.61 11.19 3.43
CA GLY A 119 1.19 11.01 3.76
C GLY A 119 0.23 11.42 2.64
N LYS A 120 0.75 11.83 1.47
CA LYS A 120 -0.06 12.28 0.34
C LYS A 120 -0.73 11.09 -0.35
N VAL A 121 -2.04 11.18 -0.54
CA VAL A 121 -2.77 10.31 -1.47
C VAL A 121 -2.41 10.74 -2.89
N VAL A 122 -1.73 9.86 -3.62
CA VAL A 122 -1.23 10.13 -4.98
C VAL A 122 -2.33 9.92 -6.01
N CYS A 123 -3.17 8.91 -5.81
CA CYS A 123 -4.32 8.65 -6.67
C CYS A 123 -5.47 8.05 -5.84
N THR A 124 -6.70 8.42 -6.19
CA THR A 124 -7.94 7.86 -5.65
C THR A 124 -8.80 7.45 -6.82
N ALA A 125 -9.08 6.16 -6.98
CA ALA A 125 -9.95 5.65 -8.02
C ALA A 125 -11.23 5.12 -7.40
N THR A 126 -12.36 5.53 -7.96
CA THR A 126 -13.69 5.07 -7.57
C THR A 126 -14.33 4.28 -8.70
N PHE A 127 -14.80 3.08 -8.36
CA PHE A 127 -15.55 2.19 -9.23
C PHE A 127 -16.94 2.01 -8.65
N CYS A 128 -17.99 2.37 -9.39
CA CYS A 128 -19.37 2.41 -8.92
C CYS A 128 -20.24 1.41 -9.66
N ALA A 129 -21.26 0.89 -8.96
CA ALA A 129 -22.22 -0.05 -9.55
C ALA A 129 -23.11 0.59 -10.65
N ASP A 130 -23.25 1.91 -10.65
CA ASP A 130 -23.96 2.68 -11.67
C ASP A 130 -23.08 3.10 -12.87
N ASN A 131 -21.81 2.65 -12.89
CA ASN A 131 -20.78 3.00 -13.86
C ASN A 131 -20.33 4.49 -13.84
N GLU A 132 -20.61 5.24 -12.77
CA GLU A 132 -20.04 6.58 -12.56
C GLU A 132 -18.60 6.52 -12.02
N ASN A 133 -17.72 5.83 -12.77
CA ASN A 133 -16.32 5.61 -12.39
C ASN A 133 -15.48 6.89 -12.56
N PHE A 134 -14.60 7.22 -11.60
CA PHE A 134 -13.69 8.38 -11.67
C PHE A 134 -12.33 8.13 -10.99
N ILE A 135 -11.33 8.93 -11.36
CA ILE A 135 -9.97 8.96 -10.77
C ILE A 135 -9.42 10.38 -10.70
#